data_AF-A0A150X058-F1
#
_entry.id   AF-A0A150X058-F1
#
_cell.length_a   1.000
_cell.length_b   1.000
_cell.length_c   1.000
_cell.angle_alpha   90.00
_cell.angle_beta   90.00
_cell.angle_gamma   90.00
#
_symmetry.space_group_name_H-M   'P 1'
#
loop_
_entity.id
_entity.type
_entity.pdbx_description
1 polymer ?
#
loop_
_entity_poly.entity_id
_entity_poly.type
_entity_poly.pdbx_seq_one_letter_code
_entity_poly.pdbx_strand_id
1 'polypeptide(L)'
;MLYIKFNIQDSSNYQDFEKLYDHMVKVRQPEFEFEEEDGPEFDWGGMTQAEVDDTVEKLSTFLDQAPEERRYLAIIPAYVNEFLQSYLQVDNEKLGALGIQETLSIFNYLEFDFEVDMDKIEKLNAQSGIIEFSTGNYPFGGLERFLITLRAYGLTPTECFDGFNICTIEWNSDFEYSTTKLPERTKVYLNRN
;
A
#
# COMPACT_ATOMS: atom_id res chain seq x y z
N MET A 1 9.38 -18.26 -1.07
CA MET A 1 9.35 -17.05 -1.90
C MET A 1 7.98 -16.94 -2.57
N LEU A 2 7.22 -15.91 -2.22
CA LEU A 2 5.97 -15.51 -2.85
C LEU A 2 6.25 -14.47 -3.93
N TYR A 3 5.34 -14.30 -4.89
CA TYR A 3 5.45 -13.20 -5.85
C TYR A 3 4.10 -12.73 -6.37
N ILE A 4 4.07 -11.48 -6.83
CA ILE A 4 2.98 -10.91 -7.63
C ILE A 4 3.58 -10.24 -8.87
N LYS A 5 3.10 -10.62 -10.05
CA LYS A 5 3.34 -9.91 -11.31
C LYS A 5 2.19 -8.99 -11.62
N PHE A 6 2.49 -7.84 -12.20
CA PHE A 6 1.51 -6.83 -12.55
C PHE A 6 1.90 -6.11 -13.83
N ASN A 7 0.89 -5.56 -14.49
CA ASN A 7 1.04 -4.64 -15.61
C ASN A 7 1.17 -3.20 -15.10
N ILE A 8 2.04 -2.43 -15.73
CA ILE A 8 2.27 -1.02 -15.46
C ILE A 8 1.53 -0.23 -16.54
N GLN A 9 0.46 0.47 -16.15
CA GLN A 9 -0.29 1.34 -17.08
C GLN A 9 0.39 2.70 -17.23
N ASP A 10 0.81 3.28 -16.11
CA ASP A 10 1.53 4.54 -16.05
C ASP A 10 2.85 4.37 -15.28
N SER A 11 3.94 4.88 -15.85
CA SER A 11 5.25 4.86 -15.22
C SER A 11 5.33 5.80 -14.02
N SER A 12 4.57 6.91 -13.98
CA SER A 12 4.52 7.78 -12.80
C SER A 12 3.90 7.07 -11.62
N ASN A 13 2.83 6.31 -11.85
CA ASN A 13 2.17 5.59 -10.76
C ASN A 13 3.04 4.47 -10.20
N TYR A 14 3.87 3.84 -11.04
CA TYR A 14 4.88 2.90 -10.55
C TYR A 14 5.88 3.59 -9.62
N GLN A 15 6.35 4.79 -9.97
CA GLN A 15 7.28 5.55 -9.12
C GLN A 15 6.63 5.99 -7.81
N ASP A 16 5.34 6.32 -7.83
CA ASP A 16 4.60 6.57 -6.59
C ASP A 16 4.47 5.30 -5.74
N PHE A 17 4.22 4.14 -6.35
CA PHE A 17 4.18 2.88 -5.65
C PHE A 17 5.55 2.48 -5.07
N GLU A 18 6.66 2.80 -5.75
CA GLU A 18 8.01 2.59 -5.21
C GLU A 18 8.21 3.32 -3.88
N LYS A 19 7.63 4.51 -3.69
CA LYS A 19 7.69 5.22 -2.39
C LYS A 19 6.99 4.44 -1.28
N LEU A 20 5.79 3.89 -1.57
CA LEU A 20 5.08 3.03 -0.62
C LEU A 20 5.84 1.74 -0.35
N TYR A 21 6.40 1.10 -1.39
CA TYR A 21 7.21 -0.09 -1.26
C TYR A 21 8.44 0.15 -0.36
N ASP A 22 9.18 1.23 -0.61
CA ASP A 22 10.34 1.62 0.20
C ASP A 22 9.95 1.90 1.65
N HIS A 23 8.80 2.54 1.87
CA HIS A 23 8.25 2.71 3.22
C HIS A 23 7.98 1.37 3.90
N MET A 24 7.31 0.45 3.20
CA MET A 24 7.03 -0.89 3.70
C MET A 24 8.32 -1.67 4.04
N VAL A 25 9.37 -1.52 3.26
CA VAL A 25 10.69 -2.12 3.55
C VAL A 25 11.31 -1.50 4.82
N LYS A 26 11.25 -0.18 4.96
CA LYS A 26 11.83 0.55 6.09
C LYS A 26 11.17 0.19 7.41
N VAL A 27 9.84 0.21 7.49
CA VAL A 27 9.10 -0.08 8.73
C VAL A 27 9.33 -1.49 9.29
N ARG A 28 9.88 -2.39 8.47
CA ARG A 28 10.20 -3.79 8.83
C ARG A 28 11.66 -4.00 9.21
N GLN A 29 12.52 -2.98 9.13
CA GLN A 29 13.91 -3.12 9.54
C GLN A 29 14.02 -3.26 11.06
N PRO A 30 14.94 -4.10 11.57
CA PRO A 30 15.22 -4.13 13.00
C PRO A 30 15.72 -2.74 13.40
N GLU A 31 15.19 -2.20 14.51
CA GLU A 31 15.48 -0.85 15.01
C GLU A 31 14.84 0.30 14.23
N PHE A 32 13.90 0.03 13.31
CA PHE A 32 13.11 1.12 12.74
C PHE A 32 12.25 1.77 13.82
N GLU A 33 12.42 3.08 13.97
CA GLU A 33 11.53 3.95 14.74
C GLU A 33 10.96 4.99 13.77
N PHE A 34 9.69 5.30 13.91
CA PHE A 34 9.12 6.42 13.18
C PHE A 34 9.81 7.68 13.66
N GLU A 35 10.37 8.45 12.74
CA GLU A 35 10.84 9.79 13.05
C GLU A 35 9.66 10.56 13.65
N GLU A 36 9.81 11.00 14.91
CA GLU A 36 8.92 12.01 15.46
C GLU A 36 9.11 13.24 14.59
N GLU A 37 8.13 13.56 13.74
CA GLU A 37 8.16 14.81 12.99
C GLU A 37 8.23 15.96 13.98
N ASP A 38 9.39 16.59 14.08
CA ASP A 38 9.52 17.89 14.72
C ASP A 38 8.48 18.80 14.07
N GLY A 39 7.54 19.28 14.88
CA GLY A 39 6.45 20.13 14.40
C GLY A 39 6.99 21.32 13.60
N PRO A 40 6.17 21.94 12.75
CA PRO A 40 6.62 23.00 11.86
C PRO A 40 7.38 24.10 12.62
N GLU A 41 8.60 24.39 12.20
CA GLU A 41 9.43 25.44 12.80
C GLU A 41 8.97 26.82 12.27
N PHE A 42 8.69 27.74 13.20
CA PHE A 42 8.25 29.09 12.87
C PHE A 42 9.16 30.14 13.51
N ASP A 43 9.64 31.09 12.70
CA ASP A 43 10.31 32.29 13.19
C ASP A 43 9.27 33.32 13.63
N TRP A 44 8.86 33.22 14.89
CA TRP A 44 7.91 34.14 15.51
C TRP A 44 8.40 35.60 15.54
N GLY A 45 9.69 35.84 15.29
CA GLY A 45 10.31 37.15 15.33
C GLY A 45 9.89 38.04 14.17
N GLY A 46 9.09 39.08 14.46
CA GLY A 46 8.77 40.11 13.48
C GLY A 46 7.58 39.79 12.57
N MET A 47 6.85 38.71 12.83
CA MET A 47 5.58 38.41 12.18
C MET A 47 4.54 39.50 12.47
N THR A 48 3.78 39.86 11.44
CA THR A 48 2.53 40.63 11.57
C THR A 48 1.43 39.78 12.19
N GLN A 49 0.35 40.40 12.69
CA GLN A 49 -0.77 39.65 13.27
C GLN A 49 -1.37 38.63 12.29
N ALA A 50 -1.49 39.00 11.00
CA ALA A 50 -2.02 38.09 9.98
C ALA A 50 -1.11 36.87 9.75
N GLU A 51 0.21 37.05 9.83
CA GLU A 51 1.17 35.94 9.72
C GLU A 51 1.16 35.06 10.98
N VAL A 52 0.95 35.66 12.16
CA VAL A 52 0.74 34.90 13.41
C VAL A 52 -0.52 34.05 13.32
N ASP A 53 -1.63 34.60 12.84
CA ASP A 53 -2.91 33.89 12.72
C ASP A 53 -2.78 32.67 11.77
N ASP A 54 -2.18 32.86 10.59
CA ASP A 54 -1.89 31.78 9.63
C ASP A 54 -0.92 30.72 10.20
N THR A 55 0.09 31.15 10.96
CA THR A 55 1.05 30.26 11.60
C THR A 55 0.39 29.40 12.69
N VAL A 56 -0.47 30.00 13.51
CA VAL A 56 -1.24 29.29 14.54
C VAL A 56 -2.22 28.30 13.92
N GLU A 57 -2.87 28.65 12.81
CA GLU A 57 -3.76 27.73 12.08
C GLU A 57 -3.00 26.51 11.53
N LYS A 58 -1.81 26.71 10.97
CA LYS A 58 -0.93 25.62 10.53
C LYS A 58 -0.47 24.74 11.68
N LEU A 59 -0.08 25.32 12.81
CA LEU A 59 0.31 24.57 13.99
C LEU A 59 -0.87 23.77 14.57
N SER A 60 -2.06 24.38 14.66
CA SER A 60 -3.27 23.68 15.12
C SER A 60 -3.59 22.50 14.22
N THR A 61 -3.57 22.71 12.90
CA THR A 61 -3.83 21.65 11.91
C THR A 61 -2.83 20.50 12.05
N PHE A 62 -1.55 20.80 12.26
CA PHE A 62 -0.52 19.79 12.50
C PHE A 62 -0.78 18.99 13.79
N LEU A 63 -1.13 19.67 14.88
CA LEU A 63 -1.40 19.06 16.19
C LEU A 63 -2.71 18.26 16.24
N ASP A 64 -3.70 18.64 15.43
CA ASP A 64 -5.00 17.97 15.34
C ASP A 64 -4.92 16.67 14.52
N GLN A 65 -3.92 16.53 13.64
CA GLN A 65 -3.69 15.32 12.86
C GLN A 65 -2.83 14.31 13.62
N ALA A 66 -3.22 13.04 13.58
CA ALA A 66 -2.40 11.97 14.14
C ALA A 66 -1.12 11.76 13.27
N PRO A 67 0.04 11.37 13.85
CA PRO A 67 1.25 11.12 13.08
C PRO A 67 1.07 10.11 11.94
N GLU A 68 0.25 9.08 12.15
CA GLU A 68 -0.08 8.09 11.13
C GLU A 68 -0.85 8.68 9.94
N GLU A 69 -1.73 9.66 10.19
CA GLU A 69 -2.49 10.36 9.15
C GLU A 69 -1.57 11.24 8.32
N ARG A 70 -0.61 11.92 8.95
CA ARG A 70 0.40 12.69 8.23
C ARG A 70 1.28 11.82 7.33
N ARG A 71 1.77 10.68 7.86
CA ARG A 71 2.51 9.69 7.06
C ARG A 71 1.69 9.19 5.88
N TYR A 72 0.42 8.85 6.13
CA TYR A 72 -0.49 8.42 5.08
C TYR A 72 -0.61 9.46 3.97
N LEU A 73 -0.86 10.72 4.30
CA LEU A 73 -0.99 11.82 3.32
C LEU A 73 0.32 12.11 2.57
N ALA A 74 1.48 11.89 3.20
CA ALA A 74 2.78 12.07 2.57
C ALA A 74 3.13 10.95 1.58
N ILE A 75 2.70 9.72 1.85
CA ILE A 75 3.07 8.53 1.07
C ILE A 75 2.02 8.19 0.02
N ILE A 76 0.73 8.33 0.35
CA ILE A 76 -0.38 7.89 -0.49
C ILE A 76 -0.88 9.05 -1.36
N PRO A 77 -0.74 8.99 -2.69
CA PRO A 77 -1.26 10.02 -3.58
C PRO A 77 -2.78 10.17 -3.49
N ALA A 78 -3.29 11.37 -3.78
CA ALA A 78 -4.72 11.66 -3.73
C ALA A 78 -5.57 10.69 -4.59
N TYR A 79 -5.12 10.35 -5.80
CA TYR A 79 -5.85 9.42 -6.68
C TYR A 79 -5.93 7.99 -6.10
N VAL A 80 -4.88 7.56 -5.39
CA VAL A 80 -4.86 6.27 -4.69
C VAL A 80 -5.85 6.32 -3.53
N ASN A 81 -5.82 7.39 -2.74
CA ASN A 81 -6.75 7.58 -1.64
C ASN A 81 -8.22 7.56 -2.11
N GLU A 82 -8.55 8.26 -3.19
CA GLU A 82 -9.91 8.25 -3.79
C GLU A 82 -10.36 6.85 -4.21
N PHE A 83 -9.46 6.08 -4.82
CA PHE A 83 -9.73 4.69 -5.18
C PHE A 83 -9.98 3.81 -3.94
N LEU A 84 -9.14 3.92 -2.92
CA LEU A 84 -9.27 3.14 -1.68
C LEU A 84 -10.53 3.52 -0.89
N GLN A 85 -10.91 4.80 -0.86
CA GLN A 85 -12.19 5.23 -0.28
C GLN A 85 -13.37 4.60 -1.01
N SER A 86 -13.33 4.55 -2.34
CA SER A 86 -14.37 3.92 -3.16
C SER A 86 -14.47 2.42 -2.90
N TYR A 87 -13.33 1.74 -2.77
CA TYR A 87 -13.27 0.32 -2.41
C TYR A 87 -13.93 0.05 -1.06
N LEU A 88 -13.56 0.82 -0.03
CA LEU A 88 -14.09 0.64 1.33
C LEU A 88 -15.57 1.02 1.44
N GLN A 89 -16.05 1.98 0.64
CA GLN A 89 -17.46 2.35 0.64
C GLN A 89 -18.36 1.16 0.30
N VAL A 90 -17.98 0.34 -0.69
CA VAL A 90 -18.76 -0.85 -1.11
C VAL A 90 -18.95 -1.84 0.04
N ASP A 91 -17.93 -2.01 0.88
CA ASP A 91 -18.00 -2.92 2.02
C ASP A 91 -18.64 -2.29 3.25
N ASN A 92 -18.42 -0.99 3.49
CA ASN A 92 -19.08 -0.24 4.55
C ASN A 92 -20.61 -0.18 4.36
N GLU A 93 -21.07 -0.06 3.12
CA GLU A 93 -22.51 -0.14 2.79
C GLU A 93 -23.12 -1.50 3.18
N LYS A 94 -22.34 -2.58 3.12
CA LYS A 94 -22.76 -3.93 3.54
C LYS A 94 -22.65 -4.15 5.06
N LEU A 95 -21.62 -3.57 5.69
CA LEU A 95 -21.33 -3.74 7.12
C LEU A 95 -22.25 -2.89 8.02
N GLY A 96 -22.78 -1.78 7.52
CA GLY A 96 -23.63 -0.88 8.31
C GLY A 96 -22.91 -0.37 9.58
N ALA A 97 -23.59 -0.36 10.72
CA ALA A 97 -23.02 0.13 11.99
C ALA A 97 -22.00 -0.82 12.65
N LEU A 98 -21.71 -1.98 12.05
CA LEU A 98 -20.88 -3.04 12.66
C LEU A 98 -19.37 -2.84 12.47
N GLY A 99 -18.96 -1.85 11.68
CA GLY A 99 -17.56 -1.45 11.54
C GLY A 99 -17.36 -0.67 10.26
N ILE A 100 -17.11 0.64 10.39
CA ILE A 100 -16.68 1.48 9.27
C ILE A 100 -15.18 1.27 9.12
N GLN A 101 -14.76 0.79 7.96
CA GLN A 101 -13.36 0.75 7.57
C GLN A 101 -12.97 2.07 6.91
N GLU A 102 -11.86 2.65 7.34
CA GLU A 102 -11.28 3.86 6.78
C GLU A 102 -9.98 3.54 6.03
N THR A 103 -9.52 4.43 5.15
CA THR A 103 -8.31 4.20 4.36
C THR A 103 -7.05 4.03 5.21
N LEU A 104 -7.01 4.66 6.39
CA LEU A 104 -5.96 4.43 7.39
C LEU A 104 -5.87 2.97 7.82
N SER A 105 -6.96 2.20 7.80
CA SER A 105 -6.91 0.76 8.13
C SER A 105 -6.16 -0.06 7.09
N ILE A 106 -6.20 0.34 5.81
CA ILE A 106 -5.40 -0.28 4.74
C ILE A 106 -3.93 0.08 4.94
N PHE A 107 -3.64 1.33 5.28
CA PHE A 107 -2.27 1.77 5.52
C PHE A 107 -1.64 1.08 6.74
N ASN A 108 -2.37 1.01 7.85
CA ASN A 108 -1.96 0.27 9.04
C ASN A 108 -1.73 -1.22 8.72
N TYR A 109 -2.61 -1.82 7.90
CA TYR A 109 -2.40 -3.17 7.39
C TYR A 109 -1.08 -3.31 6.61
N LEU A 110 -0.73 -2.36 5.73
CA LEU A 110 0.51 -2.39 4.97
C LEU A 110 1.75 -2.16 5.84
N GLU A 111 1.64 -1.35 6.90
CA GLU A 111 2.74 -1.11 7.85
C GLU A 111 2.99 -2.33 8.75
N PHE A 112 1.94 -2.92 9.33
CA PHE A 112 2.07 -3.84 10.46
C PHE A 112 1.47 -5.23 10.24
N ASP A 113 0.27 -5.32 9.67
CA ASP A 113 -0.45 -6.61 9.58
C ASP A 113 -0.05 -7.45 8.36
N PHE A 114 0.56 -6.84 7.33
CA PHE A 114 1.10 -7.55 6.18
C PHE A 114 2.45 -8.16 6.57
N GLU A 115 2.40 -9.24 7.36
CA GLU A 115 3.53 -9.95 7.95
C GLU A 115 4.38 -10.69 6.90
N VAL A 116 5.03 -9.91 6.05
CA VAL A 116 5.95 -10.37 5.00
C VAL A 116 7.24 -9.56 5.05
N ASP A 117 8.31 -10.19 4.61
CA ASP A 117 9.56 -9.53 4.27
C ASP A 117 9.52 -9.15 2.78
N MET A 118 9.62 -7.86 2.50
CA MET A 118 9.62 -7.33 1.14
C MET A 118 10.99 -7.57 0.51
N ASP A 119 11.12 -8.58 -0.34
CA ASP A 119 12.41 -9.05 -0.84
C ASP A 119 12.90 -8.23 -2.05
N LYS A 120 12.00 -7.99 -3.01
CA LYS A 120 12.33 -7.25 -4.25
C LYS A 120 11.12 -6.62 -4.92
N ILE A 121 11.32 -5.46 -5.54
CA ILE A 121 10.47 -4.93 -6.61
C ILE A 121 11.32 -4.72 -7.86
N GLU A 122 10.82 -5.12 -9.02
CA GLU A 122 11.55 -5.01 -10.28
C GLU A 122 10.63 -4.80 -11.48
N LYS A 123 11.05 -3.95 -12.42
CA LYS A 123 10.46 -3.90 -13.76
C LYS A 123 11.01 -5.05 -14.61
N LEU A 124 10.13 -5.92 -15.08
CA LEU A 124 10.49 -6.95 -16.05
C LEU A 124 10.65 -6.36 -17.46
N ASN A 125 9.88 -5.32 -17.76
CA ASN A 125 9.98 -4.49 -18.96
C ASN A 125 9.20 -3.17 -18.77
N ALA A 126 8.98 -2.40 -19.84
CA ALA A 126 8.28 -1.12 -19.77
C ALA A 126 6.80 -1.22 -19.32
N GLN A 127 6.17 -2.38 -19.46
CA GLN A 127 4.74 -2.60 -19.25
C GLN A 127 4.44 -3.61 -18.14
N SER A 128 5.45 -4.23 -17.53
CA SER A 128 5.23 -5.17 -16.43
C SER A 128 6.33 -5.17 -15.39
N GLY A 129 5.94 -5.50 -14.17
CA GLY A 129 6.82 -5.64 -13.02
C GLY A 129 6.49 -6.88 -12.20
N ILE A 130 7.35 -7.14 -11.23
CA ILE A 130 7.21 -8.20 -10.24
C ILE A 130 7.58 -7.67 -8.86
N ILE A 131 6.83 -8.10 -7.85
CA ILE A 131 7.17 -7.94 -6.44
C ILE A 131 7.36 -9.34 -5.86
N GLU A 132 8.51 -9.56 -5.23
CA GLU A 132 8.86 -10.77 -4.50
C GLU A 132 8.90 -10.45 -3.01
N PHE A 133 8.39 -11.38 -2.22
CA PHE A 133 8.32 -11.25 -0.76
C PHE A 133 8.28 -12.64 -0.13
N SER A 134 8.67 -12.70 1.13
CA SER A 134 8.73 -13.93 1.90
C SER A 134 7.96 -13.77 3.20
N THR A 135 7.59 -14.88 3.81
CA THR A 135 6.85 -14.86 5.07
C THR A 135 7.24 -16.09 5.88
N GLY A 136 7.38 -15.90 7.19
CA GLY A 136 7.56 -17.00 8.14
C GLY A 136 6.26 -17.75 8.45
N ASN A 137 5.10 -17.20 8.03
CA ASN A 137 3.78 -17.69 8.40
C ASN A 137 3.12 -18.47 7.25
N TYR A 138 2.65 -19.68 7.54
CA TYR A 138 1.97 -20.53 6.55
C TYR A 138 0.81 -21.33 7.17
N PRO A 139 -0.41 -21.29 6.57
CA PRO A 139 -0.77 -20.65 5.30
C PRO A 139 -0.77 -19.11 5.39
N PHE A 140 -0.33 -18.48 4.30
CA PHE A 140 -0.29 -17.02 4.20
C PHE A 140 -1.64 -16.46 3.74
N GLY A 141 -2.24 -15.59 4.55
CA GLY A 141 -3.47 -14.86 4.23
C GLY A 141 -3.19 -13.38 3.99
N GLY A 142 -4.16 -12.65 3.44
CA GLY A 142 -4.11 -11.18 3.36
C GLY A 142 -3.72 -10.58 2.02
N LEU A 143 -3.28 -11.38 1.03
CA LEU A 143 -2.89 -10.87 -0.30
C LEU A 143 -3.92 -9.93 -0.95
N GLU A 144 -5.21 -10.11 -0.68
CA GLU A 144 -6.30 -9.32 -1.25
C GLU A 144 -6.11 -7.81 -1.06
N ARG A 145 -5.85 -7.34 0.17
CA ARG A 145 -5.66 -5.91 0.44
C ARG A 145 -4.44 -5.34 -0.29
N PHE A 146 -3.38 -6.14 -0.42
CA PHE A 146 -2.20 -5.75 -1.17
C PHE A 146 -2.47 -5.70 -2.69
N LEU A 147 -3.25 -6.64 -3.23
CA LEU A 147 -3.68 -6.64 -4.63
C LEU A 147 -4.56 -5.42 -4.96
N ILE A 148 -5.48 -5.06 -4.06
CA ILE A 148 -6.28 -3.83 -4.19
C ILE A 148 -5.39 -2.59 -4.11
N THR A 149 -4.40 -2.58 -3.23
CA THR A 149 -3.42 -1.48 -3.16
C THR A 149 -2.68 -1.33 -4.49
N LEU A 150 -2.14 -2.41 -5.07
CA LEU A 150 -1.51 -2.36 -6.39
C LEU A 150 -2.46 -1.79 -7.45
N ARG A 151 -3.71 -2.26 -7.45
CA ARG A 151 -4.75 -1.80 -8.36
C ARG A 151 -5.04 -0.30 -8.21
N ALA A 152 -5.02 0.23 -6.99
CA ALA A 152 -5.20 1.65 -6.70
C ALA A 152 -4.08 2.53 -7.28
N TYR A 153 -2.86 2.01 -7.37
CA TYR A 153 -1.73 2.64 -8.09
C TYR A 153 -1.80 2.40 -9.62
N GLY A 154 -2.87 1.82 -10.15
CA GLY A 154 -2.93 1.44 -11.58
C GLY A 154 -1.95 0.34 -11.98
N LEU A 155 -1.33 -0.34 -11.00
CA LEU A 155 -0.51 -1.52 -11.21
C LEU A 155 -1.43 -2.73 -11.20
N THR A 156 -1.74 -3.30 -12.36
CA THR A 156 -2.78 -4.34 -12.46
C THR A 156 -2.18 -5.72 -12.20
N PRO A 157 -2.45 -6.40 -11.08
CA PRO A 157 -1.94 -7.73 -10.84
C PRO A 157 -2.49 -8.73 -11.86
N THR A 158 -1.62 -9.58 -12.41
CA THR A 158 -1.98 -10.54 -13.45
C THR A 158 -1.66 -11.99 -13.09
N GLU A 159 -0.70 -12.19 -12.18
CA GLU A 159 -0.27 -13.51 -11.74
C GLU A 159 0.31 -13.40 -10.34
N CYS A 160 0.06 -14.39 -9.48
CA CYS A 160 0.77 -14.52 -8.21
C CYS A 160 1.18 -15.97 -7.95
N PHE A 161 2.17 -16.16 -7.10
CA PHE A 161 2.38 -17.41 -6.40
C PHE A 161 1.98 -17.21 -4.94
N ASP A 162 0.87 -17.83 -4.55
CA ASP A 162 0.25 -17.70 -3.21
C ASP A 162 0.93 -18.57 -2.14
N GLY A 163 2.04 -19.22 -2.49
CA GLY A 163 2.76 -20.16 -1.63
C GLY A 163 2.37 -21.61 -1.85
N PHE A 164 1.28 -21.89 -2.55
CA PHE A 164 0.85 -23.22 -2.97
C PHE A 164 0.76 -23.37 -4.48
N ASN A 165 0.18 -22.37 -5.14
CA ASN A 165 -0.19 -22.38 -6.55
C ASN A 165 0.28 -21.10 -7.23
N ILE A 166 0.76 -21.24 -8.46
CA ILE A 166 0.77 -20.13 -9.40
C ILE A 166 -0.68 -19.94 -9.86
N CYS A 167 -1.18 -18.72 -9.72
CA CYS A 167 -2.53 -18.33 -10.08
C CYS A 167 -2.47 -17.17 -11.08
N THR A 168 -3.23 -17.24 -12.18
CA THR A 168 -3.55 -16.04 -12.97
C THR A 168 -4.65 -15.26 -12.27
N ILE A 169 -4.61 -13.94 -12.42
CA ILE A 169 -5.58 -13.01 -11.84
C ILE A 169 -6.30 -12.32 -13.00
N GLU A 170 -7.62 -12.45 -13.02
CA GLU A 170 -8.50 -11.82 -14.01
C GLU A 170 -9.44 -10.85 -13.31
N TRP A 171 -9.27 -9.55 -13.58
CA TRP A 171 -10.08 -8.49 -12.98
C TRP A 171 -11.40 -8.36 -13.74
N ASN A 172 -12.51 -8.52 -13.01
CA ASN A 172 -13.87 -8.39 -13.53
C ASN A 172 -14.42 -6.98 -13.33
N SER A 173 -13.90 -6.26 -12.33
CA SER A 173 -14.16 -4.86 -12.04
C SER A 173 -12.91 -4.24 -11.41
N ASP A 174 -13.02 -3.01 -10.91
CA ASP A 174 -11.93 -2.36 -10.19
C ASP A 174 -11.64 -3.01 -8.82
N PHE A 175 -12.62 -3.70 -8.22
CA PHE A 175 -12.51 -4.26 -6.88
C PHE A 175 -12.66 -5.79 -6.83
N GLU A 176 -13.13 -6.41 -7.92
CA GLU A 176 -13.38 -7.85 -7.98
C GLU A 176 -12.51 -8.53 -9.03
N TYR A 177 -11.92 -9.65 -8.66
CA TYR A 177 -11.13 -10.49 -9.54
C TYR A 177 -11.40 -11.97 -9.27
N SER A 178 -11.15 -12.79 -10.27
CA SER A 178 -11.11 -14.24 -10.16
C SER A 178 -9.67 -14.74 -10.28
N THR A 179 -9.41 -15.92 -9.72
CA THR A 179 -8.11 -16.59 -9.85
C THR A 179 -8.25 -17.95 -10.51
N THR A 180 -7.32 -18.26 -11.41
CA THR A 180 -7.24 -19.58 -12.05
C THR A 180 -5.89 -20.21 -11.76
N LYS A 181 -5.90 -21.39 -11.14
CA LYS A 181 -4.68 -22.13 -10.78
C LYS A 181 -4.00 -22.71 -12.02
N LEU A 182 -2.66 -22.66 -12.04
CA LEU A 182 -1.81 -23.15 -13.13
C LEU A 182 -0.96 -24.35 -12.68
N PRO A 183 -1.55 -25.55 -12.47
CA PRO A 183 -0.89 -26.67 -11.80
C PRO A 183 0.40 -27.15 -12.48
N GLU A 184 0.46 -27.18 -13.80
CA GLU A 184 1.68 -27.59 -14.51
C GLU A 184 2.82 -26.57 -14.35
N ARG A 185 2.50 -25.27 -14.36
CA ARG A 185 3.50 -24.23 -14.08
C ARG A 185 3.94 -24.25 -12.61
N THR A 186 3.01 -24.48 -11.69
CA THR A 186 3.31 -24.66 -10.26
C THR A 186 4.29 -25.80 -10.05
N LYS A 187 4.05 -26.98 -10.65
CA LYS A 187 4.99 -28.12 -10.55
C LYS A 187 6.38 -27.75 -11.05
N VAL A 188 6.48 -27.08 -12.20
CA VAL A 188 7.77 -26.64 -12.75
C VAL A 188 8.47 -25.65 -11.83
N TYR A 189 7.73 -24.71 -11.23
CA TYR A 189 8.28 -23.70 -10.32
C TYR A 189 8.78 -24.33 -9.01
N LEU A 190 7.97 -25.20 -8.38
CA LEU A 190 8.34 -25.90 -7.14
C LEU A 190 9.50 -26.89 -7.30
N ASN A 191 9.77 -27.36 -8.52
CA ASN A 191 10.92 -28.22 -8.79
C ASN A 191 12.22 -27.44 -9.07
N ARG A 192 12.14 -26.12 -9.27
CA ARG A 192 13.29 -25.25 -9.57
C ARG A 192 13.83 -24.52 -8.33
N ASN A 193 12.97 -24.34 -7.33
CA ASN A 193 13.27 -23.71 -6.05
C ASN A 193 13.36 -24.77 -4.95
#